data_AF-A0AA39UCX9-F1
#
_entry.id   AF-A0AA39UCX9-F1
#
_cell.length_a   1.000
_cell.length_b   1.000
_cell.length_c   1.000
_cell.angle_alpha   90.00
_cell.angle_beta   90.00
_cell.angle_gamma   90.00
#
_symmetry.space_group_name_H-M   'P 1'
#
loop_
_entity.id
_entity.type
_entity.pdbx_description
1 polymer ?
#
loop_
_entity_poly.entity_id
_entity_poly.type
_entity_poly.pdbx_seq_one_letter_code
_entity_poly.pdbx_strand_id
1 'polypeptide(L)'
;VYLAAIADYVDDDITPLFAAFLDFCYLVQQSDIDENMLLLISEAFDHFQHYHQIFVTTGVRDDFNLPHQHTMIHYIQHIIEFGVPNGLCSSIMESCHITAVKKPWCHSNRYKVLSQMLLTNQRLDKLNALCSDLVQHGIISPTHALLPDPFEVGDEDSGAIDDEHILAQVYRAQKRGMIVYILV
;
A
#
# COMPACT_ATOMS: atom_id res chain seq x y z
N VAL A 1 -15.93 -6.19 10.60
CA VAL A 1 -17.28 -6.07 9.98
C VAL A 1 -17.69 -7.35 9.25
N TYR A 2 -16.85 -7.90 8.35
CA TYR A 2 -17.22 -9.09 7.56
C TYR A 2 -17.33 -10.40 8.36
N LEU A 3 -16.49 -10.59 9.39
CA LEU A 3 -16.47 -11.85 10.16
C LEU A 3 -17.80 -12.12 10.88
N ALA A 4 -18.37 -11.10 11.53
CA ALA A 4 -19.63 -11.20 12.26
C ALA A 4 -20.83 -11.52 11.36
N ALA A 5 -20.77 -11.17 10.07
CA ALA A 5 -21.84 -11.47 9.13
C ALA A 5 -21.87 -12.94 8.68
N ILE A 6 -20.74 -13.65 8.83
CA ILE A 6 -20.55 -15.02 8.34
C ILE A 6 -20.61 -16.02 9.51
N ALA A 7 -20.38 -15.57 10.74
CA ALA A 7 -20.30 -16.41 11.94
C ALA A 7 -21.51 -17.33 12.15
N ASP A 8 -22.73 -16.87 11.86
CA ASP A 8 -23.95 -17.67 12.06
C ASP A 8 -24.22 -18.71 10.95
N TYR A 9 -23.47 -18.67 9.85
CA TYR A 9 -23.74 -19.47 8.63
C TYR A 9 -22.70 -20.56 8.34
N VAL A 10 -21.62 -20.62 9.13
CA VAL A 10 -20.44 -21.40 8.79
C VAL A 10 -19.93 -22.14 10.03
N ASP A 11 -19.30 -23.30 9.83
CA ASP A 11 -18.74 -24.11 10.91
C ASP A 11 -17.85 -23.30 11.85
N ASP A 12 -17.86 -23.69 13.13
CA ASP A 12 -17.19 -22.98 14.22
C ASP A 12 -15.69 -22.78 13.99
N ASP A 13 -15.04 -23.66 13.23
CA ASP A 13 -13.60 -23.61 12.90
C ASP A 13 -13.27 -22.68 11.72
N ILE A 14 -14.25 -22.34 10.88
CA ILE A 14 -14.04 -21.46 9.72
C ILE A 14 -14.00 -19.99 10.13
N THR A 15 -14.70 -19.62 11.20
CA THR A 15 -14.65 -18.25 11.73
C THR A 15 -13.24 -17.88 12.24
N PRO A 16 -12.58 -18.69 13.10
CA PRO A 16 -11.16 -18.53 13.47
C PRO A 16 -10.22 -18.54 12.28
N LEU A 17 -10.48 -19.34 11.25
CA LEU A 17 -9.67 -19.37 10.03
C LEU A 17 -9.63 -18.02 9.32
N PHE A 18 -10.81 -17.43 9.08
CA PHE A 18 -10.89 -16.11 8.46
C PHE A 18 -10.34 -15.02 9.37
N ALA A 19 -10.50 -15.14 10.69
CA ALA A 19 -9.89 -14.22 11.65
C ALA A 19 -8.36 -14.26 11.53
N ALA A 20 -7.75 -15.43 11.63
CA ALA A 20 -6.30 -15.62 11.52
C ALA A 20 -5.76 -15.14 10.16
N PHE A 21 -6.48 -15.38 9.07
CA PHE A 21 -6.11 -14.88 7.75
C PHE A 21 -6.13 -13.34 7.69
N LEU A 22 -7.19 -12.71 8.22
CA LEU A 22 -7.31 -11.26 8.24
C LEU A 22 -6.27 -10.62 9.16
N ASP A 23 -5.98 -11.23 10.31
CA ASP A 23 -4.94 -10.78 11.23
C ASP A 23 -3.57 -10.83 10.55
N PHE A 24 -3.23 -11.93 9.86
CA PHE A 24 -2.03 -12.00 9.04
C PHE A 24 -1.97 -10.87 8.00
N CYS A 25 -3.05 -10.69 7.22
CA CYS A 25 -3.11 -9.65 6.20
C CYS A 25 -2.93 -8.24 6.78
N TYR A 26 -3.51 -7.98 7.95
CA TYR A 26 -3.42 -6.69 8.63
C TYR A 26 -2.00 -6.42 9.14
N LEU A 27 -1.38 -7.41 9.78
CA LEU A 27 -0.02 -7.29 10.31
C LEU A 27 1.01 -7.04 9.21
N VAL A 28 0.89 -7.75 8.08
CA VAL A 28 1.82 -7.61 6.94
C VAL A 28 1.67 -6.27 6.21
N GLN A 29 0.54 -5.57 6.38
CA GLN A 29 0.27 -4.27 5.76
C GLN A 29 0.72 -3.07 6.59
N GLN A 30 1.21 -3.27 7.82
CA GLN A 30 1.75 -2.19 8.65
C GLN A 30 2.93 -1.50 7.93
N SER A 31 3.14 -0.20 8.17
CA SER A 31 4.28 0.53 7.59
C SER A 31 5.60 0.18 8.27
N ASP A 32 5.54 -0.14 9.57
CA ASP A 32 6.69 -0.40 10.41
C ASP A 32 6.51 -1.75 11.10
N ILE A 33 7.42 -2.68 10.83
CA ILE A 33 7.40 -4.04 11.38
C ILE A 33 8.66 -4.21 12.22
N ASP A 34 8.47 -4.38 13.53
CA ASP A 34 9.54 -4.73 14.47
C ASP A 34 9.65 -6.26 14.64
N GLU A 35 10.63 -6.70 15.44
CA GLU A 35 10.84 -8.14 15.70
C GLU A 35 9.62 -8.79 16.38
N ASN A 36 8.88 -8.03 17.20
CA ASN A 36 7.67 -8.54 17.87
C ASN A 36 6.53 -8.74 16.86
N MET A 37 6.35 -7.82 15.92
CA MET A 37 5.38 -7.93 14.83
C MET A 37 5.71 -9.12 13.93
N LEU A 38 6.99 -9.41 13.66
CA LEU A 38 7.37 -10.63 12.93
C LEU A 38 6.93 -11.91 13.65
N LEU A 39 7.02 -11.95 14.99
CA LEU A 39 6.52 -13.07 15.78
C LEU A 39 4.99 -13.18 15.68
N LEU A 40 4.27 -12.06 15.77
CA LEU A 40 2.81 -12.04 15.61
C LEU A 40 2.37 -12.47 14.21
N ILE A 41 3.11 -12.08 13.16
CA ILE A 41 2.84 -12.53 11.79
C ILE A 41 3.02 -14.04 11.69
N SER A 42 4.07 -14.59 12.30
CA SER A 42 4.28 -16.05 12.33
C SER A 42 3.16 -16.77 13.07
N GLU A 43 2.76 -16.28 14.24
CA GLU A 43 1.68 -16.87 15.03
C GLU A 43 0.33 -16.82 14.29
N ALA A 44 0.01 -15.70 13.66
CA ALA A 44 -1.20 -15.56 12.84
C ALA A 44 -1.17 -16.52 11.63
N PHE A 45 0.00 -16.72 11.01
CA PHE A 45 0.17 -17.67 9.92
C PHE A 45 0.01 -19.12 10.39
N ASP A 46 0.58 -19.48 11.55
CA ASP A 46 0.45 -20.82 12.13
C ASP A 46 -1.01 -21.14 12.50
N HIS A 47 -1.73 -20.17 13.09
CA HIS A 47 -3.16 -20.29 13.33
C HIS A 47 -3.95 -20.47 12.02
N PHE A 48 -3.62 -19.69 10.98
CA PHE A 48 -4.25 -19.86 9.68
C PHE A 48 -4.02 -21.26 9.11
N GLN A 49 -2.78 -21.76 9.11
CA GLN A 49 -2.48 -23.11 8.63
C GLN A 49 -3.21 -24.20 9.41
N HIS A 50 -3.33 -24.03 10.74
CA HIS A 50 -4.03 -24.98 11.60
C HIS A 50 -5.49 -25.15 11.21
N TYR A 51 -6.24 -24.05 11.11
CA TYR A 51 -7.67 -24.10 10.80
C TYR A 51 -7.95 -24.39 9.33
N HIS A 52 -7.04 -24.07 8.41
CA HIS A 52 -7.27 -24.20 6.98
C HIS A 52 -7.43 -25.66 6.53
N GLN A 53 -6.88 -26.59 7.31
CA GLN A 53 -7.07 -28.03 7.11
C GLN A 53 -8.54 -28.44 7.06
N ILE A 54 -9.46 -27.64 7.62
CA ILE A 54 -10.89 -27.93 7.59
C ILE A 54 -11.46 -28.04 6.17
N PHE A 55 -10.97 -27.25 5.21
CA PHE A 55 -11.50 -27.37 3.84
C PHE A 55 -11.08 -28.67 3.17
N VAL A 56 -9.98 -29.29 3.62
CA VAL A 56 -9.58 -30.63 3.18
C VAL A 56 -10.44 -31.68 3.87
N THR A 57 -10.68 -31.58 5.17
CA THR A 57 -11.51 -32.56 5.90
C THR A 57 -12.97 -32.54 5.46
N THR A 58 -13.50 -31.37 5.13
CA THR A 58 -14.89 -31.19 4.64
C THR A 58 -15.00 -31.53 3.14
N GLY A 59 -13.89 -31.82 2.46
CA GLY A 59 -13.87 -32.20 1.04
C GLY A 59 -14.15 -31.04 0.08
N VAL A 60 -14.05 -29.80 0.56
CA VAL A 60 -14.17 -28.60 -0.29
C VAL A 60 -12.99 -28.50 -1.25
N ARG A 61 -11.81 -28.98 -0.82
CA ARG A 61 -10.58 -28.95 -1.62
C ARG A 61 -9.66 -30.13 -1.34
N ASP A 62 -8.96 -30.59 -2.37
CA ASP A 62 -8.01 -31.72 -2.26
C ASP A 62 -6.65 -31.29 -1.66
N ASP A 63 -6.16 -30.09 -2.02
CA ASP A 63 -4.87 -29.57 -1.56
C ASP A 63 -4.85 -28.03 -1.43
N PHE A 64 -3.71 -27.52 -0.93
CA PHE A 64 -3.44 -26.08 -0.82
C PHE A 64 -2.24 -25.59 -1.63
N ASN A 65 -2.09 -26.13 -2.84
CA ASN A 65 -1.05 -25.71 -3.78
C ASN A 65 -1.42 -24.42 -4.54
N LEU A 66 -1.93 -23.42 -3.82
CA LEU A 66 -2.25 -22.10 -4.40
C LEU A 66 -0.99 -21.23 -4.40
N PRO A 67 -0.60 -20.63 -5.53
CA PRO A 67 0.55 -19.75 -5.60
C PRO A 67 0.52 -18.66 -4.52
N HIS A 68 -0.64 -18.02 -4.29
CA HIS A 68 -0.77 -16.96 -3.28
C HIS A 68 -0.58 -17.47 -1.85
N GLN A 69 -1.09 -18.66 -1.51
CA GLN A 69 -0.92 -19.24 -0.17
C GLN A 69 0.51 -19.72 0.04
N HIS A 70 1.17 -20.23 -1.02
CA HIS A 70 2.57 -20.60 -0.97
C HIS A 70 3.47 -19.37 -0.74
N THR A 71 3.14 -18.23 -1.35
CA THR A 71 3.87 -16.97 -1.10
C THR A 71 3.81 -16.55 0.37
N MET A 72 2.72 -16.84 1.11
CA MET A 72 2.58 -16.48 2.53
C MET A 72 3.69 -17.06 3.40
N ILE A 73 4.18 -18.26 3.08
CA ILE A 73 5.31 -18.90 3.79
C ILE A 73 6.58 -18.05 3.69
N HIS A 74 6.76 -17.34 2.58
CA HIS A 74 7.96 -16.56 2.29
C HIS A 74 7.84 -15.10 2.72
N TYR A 75 6.69 -14.63 3.20
CA TYR A 75 6.49 -13.22 3.52
C TYR A 75 7.45 -12.72 4.60
N ILE A 76 7.64 -13.48 5.68
CA ILE A 76 8.57 -13.10 6.75
C ILE A 76 9.99 -12.94 6.19
N GLN A 77 10.45 -13.90 5.39
CA GLN A 77 11.77 -13.82 4.76
C GLN A 77 11.88 -12.60 3.84
N HIS A 78 10.84 -12.33 3.05
CA HIS A 78 10.82 -11.17 2.16
C HIS A 78 10.83 -9.84 2.92
N ILE A 79 10.12 -9.74 4.05
CA ILE A 79 10.14 -8.54 4.91
C ILE A 79 11.55 -8.31 5.46
N ILE A 80 12.26 -9.37 5.87
CA ILE A 80 13.62 -9.27 6.39
C ILE A 80 14.62 -8.87 5.29
N GLU A 81 14.50 -9.46 4.10
CA GLU A 81 15.45 -9.25 3.00
C GLU A 81 15.23 -7.93 2.24
N PHE A 82 13.97 -7.55 2.04
CA PHE A 82 13.58 -6.45 1.14
C PHE A 82 12.87 -5.30 1.85
N GLY A 83 12.56 -5.45 3.15
CA GLY A 83 11.77 -4.52 3.91
C GLY A 83 10.27 -4.72 3.71
N VAL A 84 9.50 -3.93 4.45
CA VAL A 84 8.04 -3.99 4.42
C VAL A 84 7.52 -3.43 3.09
N PRO A 85 6.53 -4.07 2.45
CA PRO A 85 6.00 -3.58 1.20
C PRO A 85 5.30 -2.21 1.31
N ASN A 86 5.08 -1.63 2.51
CA ASN A 86 4.46 -0.31 2.71
C ASN A 86 3.17 -0.09 1.90
N GLY A 87 2.32 -1.11 1.81
CA GLY A 87 1.09 -1.07 1.01
C GLY A 87 1.30 -1.16 -0.50
N LEU A 88 2.55 -1.31 -1.00
CA LEU A 88 2.82 -1.65 -2.39
C LEU A 88 2.26 -3.04 -2.70
N CYS A 89 1.31 -3.08 -3.62
CA CYS A 89 0.77 -4.33 -4.13
C CYS A 89 0.92 -4.40 -5.65
N SER A 90 0.65 -5.58 -6.20
CA SER A 90 0.71 -5.81 -7.64
C SER A 90 -0.21 -4.87 -8.42
N SER A 91 -1.32 -4.39 -7.84
CA SER A 91 -2.22 -3.44 -8.51
C SER A 91 -1.60 -2.06 -8.66
N ILE A 92 -0.83 -1.58 -7.67
CA ILE A 92 -0.11 -0.30 -7.74
C ILE A 92 0.97 -0.39 -8.82
N MET A 93 1.78 -1.46 -8.78
CA MET A 93 2.81 -1.67 -9.80
C MET A 93 2.22 -1.84 -11.20
N GLU A 94 1.11 -2.57 -11.32
CA GLU A 94 0.42 -2.75 -12.60
C GLU A 94 -0.22 -1.45 -13.10
N SER A 95 -0.76 -0.60 -12.20
CA SER A 95 -1.26 0.73 -12.55
C SER A 95 -0.15 1.64 -13.09
N CYS A 96 1.01 1.64 -12.41
CA CYS A 96 2.21 2.33 -12.87
C CYS A 96 2.69 1.78 -14.21
N HIS A 97 2.71 0.45 -14.40
CA HIS A 97 3.08 -0.21 -15.64
C HIS A 97 2.09 0.10 -16.77
N ILE A 98 0.78 0.19 -16.50
CA ILE A 98 -0.22 0.62 -17.48
C ILE A 98 0.11 2.02 -17.98
N THR A 99 0.40 2.94 -17.06
CA THR A 99 0.62 4.36 -17.39
C THR A 99 1.97 4.61 -18.05
N ALA A 100 3.05 4.01 -17.54
CA ALA A 100 4.41 4.22 -18.03
C ALA A 100 4.78 3.33 -19.23
N VAL A 101 4.10 2.19 -19.41
CA VAL A 101 4.44 1.20 -20.44
C VAL A 101 3.29 0.95 -21.39
N LYS A 102 2.16 0.39 -20.94
CA LYS A 102 1.10 -0.07 -21.86
C LYS A 102 0.49 1.07 -22.67
N LYS A 103 0.15 2.20 -22.03
CA LYS A 103 -0.41 3.38 -22.73
C LYS A 103 0.60 3.95 -23.74
N PRO A 104 1.86 4.29 -23.39
CA PRO A 104 2.85 4.77 -24.35
C PRO A 104 3.13 3.78 -25.49
N TRP A 105 3.16 2.48 -25.19
CA TRP A 105 3.31 1.43 -26.20
C TRP A 105 2.18 1.50 -27.24
N CYS A 106 0.92 1.58 -26.78
CA CYS A 106 -0.24 1.69 -27.65
C CYS A 106 -0.24 2.96 -28.52
N HIS A 107 0.29 4.08 -28.01
CA HIS A 107 0.39 5.34 -28.75
C HIS A 107 1.61 5.41 -29.69
N SER A 108 2.54 4.47 -29.59
CA SER A 108 3.74 4.45 -30.43
C SER A 108 3.46 3.89 -31.83
N ASN A 109 4.31 4.25 -32.80
CA ASN A 109 4.25 3.67 -34.15
C ASN A 109 4.96 2.29 -34.25
N ARG A 110 5.36 1.70 -33.11
CA ARG A 110 6.07 0.41 -33.00
C ARG A 110 7.48 0.34 -33.62
N TYR A 111 8.05 1.46 -34.09
CA TYR A 111 9.43 1.53 -34.59
C TYR A 111 10.35 2.24 -33.58
N LYS A 112 11.41 1.57 -33.09
CA LYS A 112 12.26 2.11 -31.99
C LYS A 112 11.43 2.56 -30.79
N VAL A 113 10.61 1.65 -30.27
CA VAL A 113 9.51 2.00 -29.36
C VAL A 113 9.97 2.54 -28.02
N LEU A 114 11.06 1.98 -27.48
CA LEU A 114 11.58 2.39 -26.18
C LEU A 114 11.87 3.89 -26.11
N SER A 115 12.54 4.46 -27.13
CA SER A 115 12.83 5.90 -27.14
C SER A 115 11.57 6.74 -27.25
N GLN A 116 10.55 6.28 -27.97
CA GLN A 116 9.26 6.97 -28.06
C GLN A 116 8.50 6.94 -26.74
N MET A 117 8.47 5.79 -26.07
CA MET A 117 7.82 5.65 -24.76
C MET A 117 8.49 6.54 -23.72
N LEU A 118 9.83 6.53 -23.66
CA LEU A 118 10.59 7.38 -22.74
C LEU A 118 10.36 8.88 -23.01
N LEU A 119 10.38 9.30 -24.28
CA LEU A 119 10.07 10.69 -24.63
C LEU A 119 8.63 11.08 -24.31
N THR A 120 7.68 10.15 -24.44
CA THR A 120 6.27 10.38 -24.11
C THR A 120 6.10 10.55 -22.61
N ASN A 121 6.66 9.64 -21.80
CA ASN A 121 6.63 9.75 -20.34
C ASN A 121 7.27 11.06 -19.88
N GLN A 122 8.46 11.41 -20.40
CA GLN A 122 9.12 12.66 -20.07
C GLN A 122 8.27 13.90 -20.40
N ARG A 123 7.52 13.89 -21.50
CA ARG A 123 6.62 15.00 -21.86
C ARG A 123 5.42 15.07 -20.93
N LEU A 124 4.82 13.95 -20.59
CA LEU A 124 3.71 13.89 -19.65
C LEU A 124 4.14 14.37 -18.26
N ASP A 125 5.30 13.95 -17.78
CA ASP A 125 5.85 14.39 -16.48
C ASP A 125 6.08 15.92 -16.46
N LYS A 126 6.64 16.48 -17.53
CA LYS A 126 6.82 17.93 -17.67
C LYS A 126 5.49 18.69 -17.71
N LEU A 127 4.49 18.16 -18.41
CA LEU A 127 3.16 18.75 -18.44
C LEU A 127 2.49 18.70 -17.07
N ASN A 128 2.58 17.57 -16.36
CA ASN A 128 2.06 17.41 -15.01
C ASN A 128 2.72 18.41 -14.05
N ALA A 129 4.05 18.54 -14.08
CA ALA A 129 4.78 19.50 -13.26
C ALA A 129 4.35 20.96 -13.55
N LEU A 130 4.19 21.32 -14.83
CA LEU A 130 3.69 22.64 -15.22
C LEU A 130 2.25 22.86 -14.74
N CYS A 131 1.37 21.86 -14.89
CA CYS A 131 -0.01 21.95 -14.41
C CYS A 131 -0.06 22.17 -12.90
N SER A 132 0.74 21.44 -12.12
CA SER A 132 0.83 21.64 -10.67
C SER A 132 1.30 23.05 -10.30
N ASP A 133 2.29 23.59 -11.00
CA ASP A 133 2.79 24.96 -10.81
C ASP A 133 1.72 26.02 -11.13
N LEU A 134 1.00 25.86 -12.24
CA LEU A 134 -0.09 26.76 -12.65
C LEU A 134 -1.27 26.72 -11.67
N VAL A 135 -1.59 25.55 -11.11
CA VAL A 135 -2.61 25.38 -10.07
C VAL A 135 -2.16 26.08 -8.78
N GLN A 136 -0.90 25.90 -8.36
CA GLN A 136 -0.34 26.57 -7.18
C GLN A 136 -0.39 28.10 -7.30
N HIS A 137 -0.20 28.63 -8.52
CA HIS A 137 -0.31 30.06 -8.81
C HIS A 137 -1.74 30.56 -9.07
N GLY A 138 -2.76 29.68 -8.99
CA GLY A 138 -4.17 30.04 -9.17
C GLY A 138 -4.55 30.42 -10.60
N ILE A 139 -3.74 30.04 -11.60
CA ILE A 139 -3.99 30.33 -13.02
C ILE A 139 -5.03 29.37 -13.60
N ILE A 140 -5.02 28.11 -13.14
CA ILE A 140 -5.94 27.05 -13.58
C ILE A 140 -6.61 26.47 -12.33
N SER A 141 -7.93 26.27 -12.39
CA SER A 141 -8.65 25.56 -11.33
C SER A 141 -8.13 24.12 -11.22
N PRO A 142 -7.91 23.58 -10.01
CA PRO A 142 -7.52 22.18 -9.83
C PRO A 142 -8.57 21.30 -10.52
N THR A 143 -8.20 20.74 -11.66
CA THR A 143 -9.03 19.74 -12.34
C THR A 143 -8.85 18.45 -11.55
N HIS A 144 -9.94 17.84 -11.11
CA HIS A 144 -9.97 16.70 -10.18
C HIS A 144 -8.79 15.71 -10.33
N ALA A 145 -8.18 15.45 -9.17
CA ALA A 145 -7.19 14.43 -8.84
C ALA A 145 -5.90 14.47 -9.68
N LEU A 146 -4.90 15.20 -9.15
CA LEU A 146 -3.55 14.66 -9.15
C LEU A 146 -3.67 13.21 -8.65
N LEU A 147 -3.11 12.25 -9.40
CA LEU A 147 -2.92 10.91 -8.83
C LEU A 147 -2.25 11.13 -7.47
N PRO A 148 -2.80 10.57 -6.38
CA PRO A 148 -2.14 10.63 -5.09
C PRO A 148 -0.68 10.26 -5.33
N ASP A 149 0.25 11.06 -4.83
CA ASP A 149 1.63 10.62 -4.78
C ASP A 149 1.60 9.25 -4.09
N PRO A 150 2.07 8.16 -4.72
CA PRO A 150 2.09 6.85 -4.09
C PRO A 150 2.84 6.85 -2.73
N PHE A 151 3.58 7.93 -2.45
CA PHE A 151 4.36 8.16 -1.24
C PHE A 151 3.79 9.24 -0.30
N GLU A 152 2.66 9.89 -0.61
CA GLU A 152 1.99 10.76 0.37
C GLU A 152 1.31 9.89 1.44
N VAL A 153 2.02 9.69 2.56
CA VAL A 153 1.45 9.21 3.81
C VAL A 153 0.46 10.29 4.28
N GLY A 154 -0.83 9.98 4.22
CA GLY A 154 -1.87 10.84 4.75
C GLY A 154 -1.63 11.10 6.23
N ASP A 155 -1.47 12.37 6.59
CA ASP A 155 -1.48 12.85 7.97
C ASP A 155 -2.93 12.80 8.47
N GLU A 156 -3.46 11.59 8.66
CA GLU A 156 -4.79 11.34 9.23
C GLU A 156 -4.73 11.39 10.76
N ASP A 157 -4.42 12.57 11.33
CA ASP A 157 -4.91 12.92 12.66
C ASP A 157 -5.02 14.44 12.84
N SER A 158 -6.23 14.95 12.62
CA SER A 158 -6.67 16.16 13.31
C SER A 158 -8.12 15.97 13.71
N GLY A 159 -8.32 15.21 14.79
CA GLY A 159 -9.57 15.21 15.54
C GLY A 159 -9.97 16.63 15.96
N ALA A 160 -11.27 16.89 15.96
CA ALA A 160 -11.85 18.14 16.43
C ALA A 160 -11.52 18.36 17.91
N ILE A 161 -10.87 19.48 18.23
CA ILE A 161 -10.71 19.97 19.60
C ILE A 161 -11.41 21.32 19.67
N ASP A 162 -12.44 21.37 20.52
CA ASP A 162 -13.19 22.57 20.87
C ASP A 162 -12.27 23.67 21.44
N ASP A 163 -12.61 24.92 21.08
CA ASP A 163 -11.89 26.14 21.44
C ASP A 163 -11.68 26.33 22.96
N GLU A 164 -10.42 26.33 23.43
CA GLU A 164 -10.02 27.18 24.56
C GLU A 164 -8.52 27.56 24.51
N HIS A 165 -8.28 28.85 24.25
CA HIS A 165 -7.05 29.64 24.52
C HIS A 165 -5.66 28.96 24.41
N ILE A 166 -4.99 29.11 23.25
CA ILE A 166 -3.51 29.08 23.18
C ILE A 166 -2.97 30.27 22.37
N LEU A 167 -2.21 31.13 23.05
CA LEU A 167 -1.42 32.25 22.52
C LEU A 167 -0.08 31.77 21.94
N ALA A 168 -0.06 31.16 20.75
CA ALA A 168 1.18 30.98 20.01
C ALA A 168 0.94 30.87 18.50
N GLN A 169 1.43 31.85 17.74
CA GLN A 169 1.60 31.73 16.29
C GLN A 169 2.89 30.96 16.01
N VAL A 170 2.80 29.83 15.31
CA VAL A 170 3.96 29.09 14.80
C VAL A 170 4.02 29.29 13.28
N TYR A 171 5.02 30.04 12.81
CA TYR A 171 5.32 30.16 11.40
C TYR A 171 6.07 28.90 10.91
N ARG A 172 5.52 28.18 9.93
CA ARG A 172 6.23 27.12 9.20
C ARG A 172 7.38 27.74 8.41
N ALA A 173 8.61 27.50 8.84
CA ALA A 173 9.81 27.82 8.06
C ALA A 173 10.02 26.72 7.00
N GLN A 174 9.78 27.07 5.74
CA GLN A 174 10.20 26.27 4.61
C GLN A 174 11.68 26.51 4.37
N LYS A 175 12.52 25.47 4.32
CA LYS A 175 13.77 25.59 3.57
C LYS A 175 14.32 24.28 3.03
N ARG A 176 14.62 24.33 1.73
CA ARG A 176 15.60 23.50 1.03
C ARG A 176 16.95 23.51 1.78
N GLY A 177 17.58 22.34 1.87
CA GLY A 177 19.03 22.21 2.07
C GLY A 177 19.47 22.06 3.53
N MET A 178 19.48 20.79 3.96
CA MET A 178 20.17 20.19 5.10
C MET A 178 21.41 20.93 5.64
N ILE A 179 21.43 21.28 6.94
CA ILE A 179 22.63 21.23 7.82
C ILE A 179 22.20 20.82 9.25
N VAL A 180 22.84 19.74 9.70
CA VAL A 180 23.01 19.13 11.03
C VAL A 180 23.14 20.12 12.20
N TYR A 181 22.64 19.82 13.42
CA TYR A 181 23.38 19.98 14.69
C TYR A 181 22.84 19.07 15.82
N ILE A 182 23.77 18.74 16.72
CA ILE A 182 23.85 17.71 17.77
C ILE A 182 23.45 18.26 19.16
N LEU A 183 23.03 17.36 20.09
CA LEU A 183 22.97 17.41 21.58
C LEU A 183 21.94 18.37 22.23
N VAL A 184 21.15 17.99 23.24
CA VAL A 184 21.40 17.10 24.41
C VAL A 184 20.41 15.96 24.51
#